data_AF-A0A7U5K8D2-F1
#
_entry.id   AF-A0A7U5K8D2-F1
#
_cell.length_a   1.000
_cell.length_b   1.000
_cell.length_c   1.000
_cell.angle_alpha   90.00
_cell.angle_beta   90.00
_cell.angle_gamma   90.00
#
_symmetry.space_group_name_H-M   'P 1'
#
loop_
_entity.id
_entity.type
_entity.pdbx_description
1 polymer ?
#
loop_
_entity_poly.entity_id
_entity_poly.type
_entity_poly.pdbx_seq_one_letter_code
_entity_poly.pdbx_strand_id
1 'polypeptide(L)'
;MDDWRLHDFGKALYLCEKLGPLIDDIMVPTQGQKAGGGSGSHRGSSRPPLRVPILDLKMETEHLLAFWARILARETGQGLVLCPQRIAGIAAWMQARLHVLADAPAATVAAEEIIAQAQLLDSIFADDTPVEGSCREIAAACRQRGHDLSKSTIYRWVHDGLIPSTVRDGVVIVALSDVMNRLQ
;
A
#
# COMPACT_ATOMS: atom_id res chain seq x y z
N MET A 1 -13.25 -16.86 -17.40
CA MET A 1 -13.16 -15.43 -16.97
C MET A 1 -12.86 -14.57 -18.19
N ASP A 2 -13.25 -13.29 -18.21
CA ASP A 2 -12.97 -12.36 -19.32
C ASP A 2 -11.56 -11.74 -19.23
N ASP A 3 -11.03 -11.28 -20.36
CA ASP A 3 -9.62 -10.89 -20.52
C ASP A 3 -9.16 -9.74 -19.61
N TRP A 4 -10.01 -8.73 -19.41
CA TRP A 4 -9.67 -7.59 -18.56
C TRP A 4 -9.58 -7.99 -17.08
N ARG A 5 -10.49 -8.86 -16.62
CA ARG A 5 -10.48 -9.35 -15.24
C ARG A 5 -9.33 -10.32 -15.02
N LEU A 6 -9.00 -11.13 -16.02
CA LEU A 6 -7.79 -11.98 -15.97
C LEU A 6 -6.52 -11.14 -15.80
N HIS A 7 -6.42 -10.02 -16.53
CA HIS A 7 -5.31 -9.08 -16.39
C HIS A 7 -5.25 -8.45 -15.00
N ASP A 8 -6.39 -7.99 -14.47
CA ASP A 8 -6.43 -7.37 -13.13
C ASP A 8 -6.21 -8.39 -12.02
N PHE A 9 -6.64 -9.65 -12.20
CA PHE A 9 -6.31 -10.74 -11.28
C PHE A 9 -4.81 -10.99 -11.26
N GLY A 10 -4.16 -11.05 -12.43
CA GLY A 10 -2.72 -11.19 -12.54
C GLY A 10 -1.95 -10.03 -11.90
N LYS A 11 -2.45 -8.79 -12.02
CA LYS A 11 -1.87 -7.63 -11.33
C LYS A 11 -2.02 -7.72 -9.82
N ALA A 12 -3.20 -8.11 -9.33
CA ALA A 12 -3.46 -8.24 -7.90
C ALA A 12 -2.54 -9.29 -7.25
N LEU A 13 -2.35 -10.43 -7.91
CA LEU A 13 -1.42 -11.46 -7.46
C LEU A 13 0.03 -10.95 -7.46
N TYR A 14 0.47 -10.26 -8.51
CA TYR A 14 1.78 -9.61 -8.54
C TYR A 14 1.97 -8.60 -7.41
N LEU A 15 0.93 -7.82 -7.10
CA LEU A 15 0.95 -6.84 -6.02
C LEU A 15 1.09 -7.53 -4.65
N CYS A 16 0.31 -8.58 -4.40
CA CYS A 16 0.44 -9.41 -3.19
C CYS A 16 1.83 -10.04 -3.07
N GLU A 17 2.39 -10.54 -4.17
CA GLU A 17 3.76 -11.08 -4.21
C GLU A 17 4.80 -10.04 -3.81
N LYS A 18 4.68 -8.82 -4.36
CA LYS A 18 5.58 -7.71 -4.10
C LYS A 18 5.46 -7.16 -2.67
N LEU A 19 4.25 -7.00 -2.16
CA LEU A 19 3.97 -6.35 -0.87
C LEU A 19 4.05 -7.31 0.32
N GLY A 20 3.86 -8.61 0.10
CA GLY A 20 3.92 -9.63 1.14
C GLY A 20 5.17 -9.56 2.03
N PRO A 21 6.40 -9.48 1.45
CA PRO A 21 7.62 -9.37 2.24
C PRO A 21 7.71 -8.05 3.02
N LEU A 22 7.20 -6.95 2.46
CA LEU A 22 7.21 -5.64 3.12
C LEU A 22 6.33 -5.65 4.38
N ILE A 23 5.18 -6.33 4.32
CA ILE A 23 4.33 -6.55 5.51
C ILE A 23 5.02 -7.43 6.54
N ASP A 24 5.67 -8.52 6.12
CA ASP A 24 6.44 -9.37 7.02
C ASP A 24 7.56 -8.56 7.74
N ASP A 25 8.25 -7.67 7.02
CA ASP A 25 9.29 -6.81 7.59
C ASP A 25 8.74 -5.81 8.62
N ILE A 26 7.52 -5.30 8.44
CA ILE A 26 6.84 -4.45 9.44
C ILE A 26 6.63 -5.23 10.75
N MET A 27 6.39 -6.55 10.68
CA MET A 27 6.11 -7.39 11.84
C MET A 27 7.37 -7.76 12.64
N VAL A 28 8.57 -7.62 12.06
CA VAL A 28 9.82 -7.92 12.77
C VAL A 28 10.32 -6.67 13.51
N PRO A 29 10.50 -6.73 14.84
CA PRO A 29 11.12 -5.63 15.58
C PRO A 29 12.56 -5.43 15.07
N THR A 30 12.85 -4.26 14.49
CA THR A 30 14.21 -3.90 14.12
C THR A 30 15.02 -3.71 15.40
N GLN A 31 15.90 -4.65 15.73
CA GLN A 31 16.91 -4.38 16.76
C GLN A 31 17.83 -3.29 16.22
N GLY A 32 17.81 -2.11 16.83
CA GLY A 32 18.73 -1.03 16.49
C GLY A 32 20.16 -1.57 16.53
N GLN A 33 20.82 -1.62 15.37
CA GLN A 33 22.24 -1.91 15.31
C GLN A 33 22.96 -0.86 16.15
N LYS A 34 23.56 -1.30 17.27
CA LYS A 34 24.51 -0.49 18.03
C LYS A 34 25.76 -0.31 17.15
N ALA A 35 25.79 0.75 16.35
CA ALA A 35 27.05 1.31 15.87
C ALA A 35 27.79 1.85 17.12
N GLY A 36 29.00 1.34 17.35
CA GLY A 36 29.76 1.60 18.56
C GLY A 36 30.11 3.08 18.76
N GLY A 37 30.14 3.48 20.03
CA GLY A 37 30.87 4.66 20.51
C GLY A 37 30.00 5.90 20.76
N GLY A 38 29.76 6.19 22.04
CA GLY A 38 29.24 7.50 22.49
C GLY A 38 28.12 7.38 23.49
N SER A 39 28.45 7.58 24.76
CA SER A 39 27.50 7.71 25.87
C SER A 39 26.50 8.84 25.60
N GLY A 40 25.25 8.46 25.33
CA GLY A 40 24.10 9.34 25.24
C GLY A 40 22.86 8.52 25.61
N SER A 41 22.09 9.02 26.58
CA SER A 41 20.85 8.40 27.06
C SER A 41 19.84 8.24 25.93
N HIS A 42 19.88 7.11 25.21
CA HIS A 42 18.80 6.70 24.32
C HIS A 42 17.75 5.98 25.14
N ARG A 43 16.76 6.74 25.61
CA ARG A 43 15.42 6.21 25.92
C ARG A 43 15.03 5.30 24.76
N GLY A 44 14.81 4.02 25.06
CA GLY A 44 14.53 2.98 24.07
C GLY A 44 13.48 3.46 23.07
N SER A 45 13.90 3.65 21.82
CA SER A 45 12.99 3.88 20.71
C SER A 45 12.35 2.55 20.33
N SER A 46 11.54 2.01 21.23
CA SER A 46 10.55 1.01 20.87
C SER A 46 9.71 1.64 19.76
N ARG A 47 9.64 1.00 18.60
CA ARG A 47 8.65 1.38 17.57
C ARG A 47 7.29 1.46 18.25
N PRO A 48 6.42 2.41 17.87
CA PRO A 48 5.05 2.44 18.36
C PRO A 48 4.43 1.04 18.20
N PRO A 49 3.58 0.59 19.13
CA PRO A 49 2.92 -0.70 19.00
C PRO A 49 2.30 -0.81 17.60
N LEU A 50 2.52 -1.95 16.95
CA LEU A 50 1.88 -2.27 15.67
C LEU A 50 0.40 -1.88 15.78
N ARG A 51 -0.08 -1.09 14.83
CA ARG A 51 -1.52 -0.84 14.74
C ARG A 51 -2.14 -2.21 14.51
N VAL A 52 -2.90 -2.74 15.49
CA VAL A 52 -3.64 -4.02 15.44
C VAL A 52 -4.24 -4.31 14.04
N PRO A 53 -4.78 -3.31 13.31
CA PRO A 53 -5.23 -3.49 11.93
C PRO A 53 -4.25 -4.10 10.92
N ILE A 54 -2.93 -3.89 11.05
CA ILE A 54 -1.94 -4.37 10.05
C ILE A 54 -1.70 -5.88 10.20
N LEU A 55 -1.68 -6.40 11.43
CA LEU A 55 -1.55 -7.83 11.69
C LEU A 55 -2.81 -8.57 11.22
N ASP A 56 -3.98 -8.01 11.52
CA ASP A 56 -5.26 -8.57 11.08
C ASP A 56 -5.34 -8.62 9.55
N LEU A 57 -5.00 -7.51 8.87
CA LEU A 57 -4.93 -7.45 7.41
C LEU A 57 -3.99 -8.50 6.83
N LYS A 58 -2.81 -8.69 7.43
CA LYS A 58 -1.87 -9.73 6.99
C LYS A 58 -2.50 -11.12 7.09
N MET A 59 -3.05 -11.46 8.25
CA MET A 59 -3.64 -12.79 8.47
C MET A 59 -4.82 -13.03 7.55
N GLU A 60 -5.69 -12.04 7.36
CA GLU A 60 -6.82 -12.10 6.45
C GLU A 60 -6.35 -12.33 5.01
N THR A 61 -5.31 -11.63 4.58
CA THR A 61 -4.72 -11.81 3.23
C THR A 61 -4.13 -13.21 3.05
N GLU A 62 -3.39 -13.74 4.04
CA GLU A 62 -2.86 -15.10 4.00
C GLU A 62 -3.97 -16.14 3.94
N HIS A 63 -5.01 -16.00 4.76
CA HIS A 63 -6.15 -16.90 4.77
C HIS A 63 -6.94 -16.88 3.47
N LEU A 64 -7.24 -15.69 2.94
CA LEU A 64 -7.98 -15.52 1.69
C LEU A 64 -7.22 -16.16 0.51
N LEU A 65 -5.93 -15.85 0.37
CA LEU A 65 -5.10 -16.44 -0.68
C LEU A 65 -4.99 -17.96 -0.54
N ALA A 66 -4.78 -18.47 0.68
CA ALA A 66 -4.68 -19.90 0.90
C ALA A 66 -6.01 -20.63 0.65
N PHE A 67 -7.14 -20.01 0.99
CA PHE A 67 -8.48 -20.51 0.72
C PHE A 67 -8.71 -20.65 -0.78
N TRP A 68 -8.52 -19.56 -1.54
CA TRP A 68 -8.73 -19.58 -2.99
C TRP A 68 -7.75 -20.46 -3.72
N ALA A 69 -6.46 -20.46 -3.34
CA ALA A 69 -5.48 -21.37 -3.91
C ALA A 69 -5.92 -22.84 -3.79
N ARG A 70 -6.48 -23.25 -2.64
CA ARG A 70 -6.99 -24.62 -2.45
C ARG A 70 -8.19 -24.93 -3.32
N ILE A 71 -9.17 -24.04 -3.39
CA ILE A 71 -10.37 -24.26 -4.21
C ILE A 71 -9.99 -24.37 -5.68
N LEU A 72 -9.26 -23.38 -6.19
CA LEU A 72 -8.89 -23.33 -7.60
C LEU A 72 -7.98 -24.51 -7.97
N ALA A 73 -7.04 -24.89 -7.10
CA ALA A 73 -6.21 -26.07 -7.29
C ALA A 73 -7.05 -27.35 -7.43
N ARG A 74 -8.02 -27.54 -6.54
CA ARG A 74 -8.90 -28.71 -6.55
C ARG A 74 -9.75 -28.78 -7.83
N GLU A 75 -10.34 -27.67 -8.24
CA GLU A 75 -11.21 -27.62 -9.41
C GLU A 75 -10.46 -27.82 -10.73
N THR A 76 -9.18 -27.45 -10.76
CA THR A 76 -8.32 -27.57 -11.96
C THR A 76 -7.36 -28.76 -11.90
N GLY A 77 -7.48 -29.61 -10.89
CA GLY A 77 -6.61 -30.78 -10.69
C GLY A 77 -5.14 -30.44 -10.46
N GLN A 78 -4.82 -29.21 -10.05
CA GLN A 78 -3.45 -28.78 -9.75
C GLN A 78 -3.02 -29.26 -8.36
N GLY A 79 -1.78 -29.74 -8.26
CA GLY A 79 -1.15 -30.02 -6.97
C GLY A 79 -0.80 -28.73 -6.25
N LEU A 80 -1.28 -28.57 -5.01
CA LEU A 80 -0.96 -27.44 -4.16
C LEU A 80 0.00 -27.87 -3.04
N VAL A 81 1.20 -27.30 -3.04
CA VAL A 81 2.17 -27.45 -1.95
C VAL A 81 2.47 -26.06 -1.41
N LEU A 82 1.80 -25.66 -0.33
CA LEU A 82 2.01 -24.38 0.34
C LEU A 82 2.77 -24.61 1.64
N CYS A 83 4.07 -24.33 1.66
CA CYS A 83 4.84 -24.30 2.90
C CYS A 83 6.06 -23.38 2.77
N PRO A 84 6.18 -22.30 3.57
CA PRO A 84 5.16 -21.70 4.46
C PRO A 84 4.06 -20.94 3.69
N GLN A 85 2.86 -20.81 4.30
CA GLN A 85 1.72 -20.05 3.76
C GLN A 85 1.89 -18.54 3.93
N ARG A 86 2.89 -17.98 3.24
CA ARG A 86 3.11 -16.53 3.19
C ARG A 86 2.39 -15.94 1.99
N ILE A 87 1.91 -14.70 2.13
CA ILE A 87 1.23 -13.94 1.06
C ILE A 87 1.98 -14.09 -0.26
N ALA A 88 3.29 -13.81 -0.24
CA ALA A 88 4.10 -13.81 -1.45
C ALA A 88 4.21 -15.19 -2.12
N GLY A 89 4.45 -16.23 -1.32
CA GLY A 89 4.58 -17.59 -1.84
C GLY A 89 3.27 -18.12 -2.46
N ILE A 90 2.13 -17.82 -1.82
CA ILE A 90 0.82 -18.24 -2.36
C ILE A 90 0.50 -17.45 -3.63
N ALA A 91 0.71 -16.14 -3.63
CA ALA A 91 0.45 -15.28 -4.78
C ALA A 91 1.30 -15.69 -5.99
N ALA A 92 2.60 -15.93 -5.80
CA ALA A 92 3.51 -16.42 -6.84
C ALA A 92 3.08 -17.78 -7.39
N TRP A 93 2.65 -18.71 -6.51
CA TRP A 93 2.16 -20.02 -6.94
C TRP A 93 0.92 -19.91 -7.83
N MET A 94 -0.02 -19.04 -7.46
CA MET A 94 -1.25 -18.78 -8.23
C MET A 94 -0.91 -18.09 -9.55
N GLN A 95 -0.03 -17.09 -9.53
CA GLN A 95 0.40 -16.33 -10.70
C GLN A 95 1.02 -17.25 -11.78
N ALA A 96 1.91 -18.15 -11.37
CA ALA A 96 2.54 -19.11 -12.28
C ALA A 96 1.53 -20.08 -12.95
N ARG A 97 0.33 -20.23 -12.37
CA ARG A 97 -0.73 -21.13 -12.83
C ARG A 97 -1.97 -20.38 -13.30
N LEU A 98 -1.90 -19.06 -13.41
CA LEU A 98 -3.06 -18.22 -13.69
C LEU A 98 -3.81 -18.66 -14.95
N HIS A 99 -3.07 -19.07 -15.99
CA HIS A 99 -3.60 -19.60 -17.24
C HIS A 99 -4.49 -20.85 -17.08
N VAL A 100 -4.26 -21.68 -16.07
CA VAL A 100 -5.11 -22.85 -15.76
C VAL A 100 -6.17 -22.48 -14.72
N LEU A 101 -5.79 -21.73 -13.69
CA LEU A 101 -6.71 -21.36 -12.61
C LEU A 101 -7.87 -20.49 -13.11
N ALA A 102 -7.68 -19.74 -14.19
CA ALA A 102 -8.71 -18.90 -14.82
C ALA A 102 -9.89 -19.68 -15.41
N ASP A 103 -9.71 -20.98 -15.65
CA ASP A 103 -10.73 -21.88 -16.19
C ASP A 103 -11.58 -22.54 -15.08
N ALA A 104 -11.21 -22.37 -13.81
CA ALA A 104 -11.97 -22.91 -12.70
C ALA A 104 -13.36 -22.27 -12.59
N PRO A 105 -14.43 -23.02 -12.25
CA PRO A 105 -15.76 -22.46 -12.01
C PRO A 105 -15.76 -21.30 -11.00
N ALA A 106 -14.93 -21.37 -9.96
CA ALA A 106 -14.85 -20.33 -8.94
C ALA A 106 -13.89 -19.18 -9.28
N ALA A 107 -13.20 -19.20 -10.43
CA ALA A 107 -12.12 -18.26 -10.76
C ALA A 107 -12.56 -16.79 -10.74
N THR A 108 -13.75 -16.48 -11.24
CA THR A 108 -14.27 -15.11 -11.30
C THR A 108 -14.45 -14.53 -9.89
N VAL A 109 -15.05 -15.29 -8.97
CA VAL A 109 -15.28 -14.85 -7.59
C VAL A 109 -13.95 -14.72 -6.84
N ALA A 110 -13.05 -15.69 -7.03
CA ALA A 110 -11.70 -15.64 -6.46
C ALA A 110 -10.94 -14.39 -6.91
N ALA A 111 -11.00 -14.04 -8.19
CA ALA A 111 -10.37 -12.85 -8.73
C ALA A 111 -10.92 -11.58 -8.08
N GLU A 112 -12.25 -11.45 -7.95
CA GLU A 112 -12.89 -10.28 -7.36
C GLU A 112 -12.47 -10.06 -5.91
N GLU A 113 -12.48 -11.11 -5.08
CA GLU A 113 -12.07 -11.02 -3.68
C GLU A 113 -10.57 -10.73 -3.54
N ILE A 114 -9.71 -11.38 -4.35
CA ILE A 114 -8.26 -11.17 -4.30
C ILE A 114 -7.88 -9.76 -4.78
N ILE A 115 -8.55 -9.24 -5.80
CA ILE A 115 -8.34 -7.86 -6.28
C ILE A 115 -8.69 -6.87 -5.18
N ALA A 116 -9.84 -7.03 -4.52
CA ALA A 116 -10.25 -6.16 -3.41
C ALA A 116 -9.24 -6.22 -2.25
N GLN A 117 -8.79 -7.42 -1.87
CA GLN A 117 -7.80 -7.58 -0.81
C GLN A 117 -6.44 -6.99 -1.16
N ALA A 118 -6.00 -7.13 -2.42
CA ALA A 118 -4.73 -6.55 -2.88
C ALA A 118 -4.76 -5.01 -2.81
N GLN A 119 -5.91 -4.38 -3.07
CA GLN A 119 -6.07 -2.93 -2.93
C GLN A 119 -5.98 -2.48 -1.47
N LEU A 120 -6.58 -3.24 -0.53
CA LEU A 120 -6.42 -2.99 0.90
C LEU A 120 -4.96 -3.12 1.33
N LEU A 121 -4.25 -4.12 0.81
CA LEU A 121 -2.82 -4.32 1.05
C LEU A 121 -1.98 -3.14 0.58
N ASP A 122 -2.25 -2.66 -0.64
CA ASP A 122 -1.54 -1.53 -1.25
C ASP A 122 -1.78 -0.23 -0.51
N SER A 123 -2.98 -0.04 0.05
CA SER A 123 -3.32 1.17 0.81
C SER A 123 -2.42 1.40 2.04
N ILE A 124 -1.83 0.34 2.60
CA ILE A 124 -0.84 0.44 3.69
C ILE A 124 0.46 1.11 3.24
N PHE A 125 0.81 0.94 1.96
CA PHE A 125 2.06 1.43 1.36
C PHE A 125 1.86 2.61 0.43
N ALA A 126 0.62 2.94 0.10
CA ALA A 126 0.28 4.10 -0.69
C ALA A 126 0.82 5.37 -0.01
N ASP A 127 1.41 6.27 -0.81
CA ASP A 127 1.79 7.59 -0.35
C ASP A 127 0.51 8.35 -0.03
N ASP A 128 0.16 8.46 1.26
CA ASP A 128 -0.95 9.28 1.78
C ASP A 128 -0.78 10.79 1.50
N THR A 129 0.27 11.16 0.76
CA THR A 129 0.48 12.53 0.35
C THR A 129 -0.65 13.00 -0.59
N PRO A 130 -1.42 14.02 -0.20
CA PRO A 130 -2.50 14.55 -1.03
C PRO A 130 -1.97 15.15 -2.34
N VAL A 131 -2.60 14.79 -3.46
CA VAL A 131 -2.31 15.40 -4.78
C VAL A 131 -2.85 16.83 -4.85
N GLU A 132 -4.02 17.06 -4.29
CA GLU A 132 -4.64 18.37 -4.05
C GLU A 132 -5.26 18.39 -2.65
N GLY A 133 -5.34 19.57 -2.05
CA GLY A 133 -5.89 19.69 -0.70
C GLY A 133 -5.86 21.12 -0.20
N SER A 134 -6.30 21.30 1.05
CA SER A 134 -6.21 22.60 1.70
C SER A 134 -4.76 23.06 1.84
N CYS A 135 -4.55 24.37 1.98
CA CYS A 135 -3.22 24.94 2.24
C CYS A 135 -2.51 24.28 3.45
N ARG A 136 -3.27 23.77 4.43
CA ARG A 136 -2.72 23.05 5.60
C ARG A 136 -2.21 21.67 5.23
N GLU A 137 -3.00 20.91 4.48
CA GLU A 137 -2.65 19.55 4.03
C GLU A 137 -1.45 19.59 3.09
N ILE A 138 -1.45 20.51 2.13
CA ILE A 138 -0.35 20.69 1.18
C ILE A 138 0.93 21.16 1.87
N ALA A 139 0.84 22.04 2.87
CA ALA A 139 2.00 22.40 3.69
C ALA A 139 2.57 21.21 4.48
N ALA A 140 1.71 20.30 4.96
CA ALA A 140 2.16 19.09 5.65
C ALA A 140 2.84 18.11 4.68
N ALA A 141 2.27 17.93 3.48
CA ALA A 141 2.87 17.15 2.39
C ALA A 141 4.25 17.66 1.97
N CYS A 142 4.40 18.99 1.80
CA CYS A 142 5.69 19.61 1.49
C CYS A 142 6.74 19.33 2.58
N ARG A 143 6.33 19.39 3.86
CA ARG A 143 7.22 19.10 5.01
C ARG A 143 7.69 17.65 5.03
N GLN A 144 6.82 16.70 4.71
CA GLN A 144 7.22 15.29 4.58
C GLN A 144 8.26 15.08 3.48
N ARG A 145 8.26 15.93 2.45
CA ARG A 145 9.23 15.92 1.33
C ARG A 145 10.46 16.80 1.58
N GLY A 146 10.65 17.28 2.81
CA GLY A 146 11.83 18.06 3.22
C GLY A 146 11.74 19.58 2.97
N HIS A 147 10.58 20.08 2.55
CA HIS A 147 10.37 21.52 2.35
C HIS A 147 9.63 22.13 3.54
N ASP A 148 10.30 22.99 4.31
CA ASP A 148 9.70 23.66 5.46
C ASP A 148 8.77 24.80 5.03
N LEU A 149 7.54 24.43 4.66
CA LEU A 149 6.49 25.37 4.26
C LEU A 149 5.38 25.46 5.32
N SER A 150 4.96 26.70 5.56
CA SER A 150 3.80 27.03 6.39
C SER A 150 2.54 27.15 5.53
N LYS A 151 1.37 26.84 6.11
CA LYS A 151 0.07 27.07 5.45
C LYS A 151 -0.13 28.53 5.04
N SER A 152 0.41 29.47 5.82
CA SER A 152 0.28 30.91 5.59
C SER A 152 1.08 31.36 4.38
N THR A 153 2.23 30.74 4.14
CA THR A 153 3.05 30.99 2.94
C THR A 153 2.28 30.58 1.68
N ILE A 154 1.69 29.39 1.68
CA ILE A 154 0.89 28.88 0.56
C ILE A 154 -0.35 29.74 0.35
N TYR A 155 -1.06 30.08 1.42
CA TYR A 155 -2.23 30.96 1.36
C TYR A 155 -1.89 32.33 0.78
N ARG A 156 -0.74 32.92 1.16
CA ARG A 156 -0.26 34.17 0.58
C ARG A 156 0.05 34.02 -0.92
N TRP A 157 0.69 32.93 -1.34
CA TRP A 157 0.94 32.68 -2.76
C TRP A 157 -0.34 32.55 -3.58
N VAL A 158 -1.38 31.91 -3.01
CA VAL A 158 -2.70 31.88 -3.64
C VAL A 158 -3.30 33.29 -3.74
N HIS A 159 -3.28 34.03 -2.62
CA HIS A 159 -3.82 35.39 -2.57
C HIS A 159 -3.13 36.34 -3.56
N ASP A 160 -1.81 36.22 -3.69
CA ASP A 160 -0.99 37.04 -4.59
C ASP A 160 -1.05 36.54 -6.06
N GLY A 161 -1.84 35.50 -6.34
CA GLY A 161 -2.02 34.95 -7.69
C GLY A 161 -0.81 34.19 -8.23
N LEU A 162 0.13 33.77 -7.37
CA LEU A 162 1.37 33.11 -7.74
C LEU A 162 1.21 31.61 -8.00
N ILE A 163 0.16 30.99 -7.45
CA ILE A 163 -0.21 29.59 -7.69
C ILE A 163 -1.72 29.50 -7.89
N PRO A 164 -2.20 28.65 -8.81
CA PRO A 164 -3.63 28.47 -9.04
C PRO A 164 -4.29 27.81 -7.82
N SER A 165 -5.57 28.12 -7.62
CA SER A 165 -6.38 27.48 -6.58
C SER A 165 -7.84 27.38 -7.01
N THR A 166 -8.59 26.50 -6.37
CA THR A 166 -10.05 26.42 -6.50
C THR A 166 -10.69 26.50 -5.12
N VAL A 167 -11.91 27.01 -5.05
CA VAL A 167 -12.69 27.01 -3.80
C VAL A 167 -13.69 25.86 -3.87
N ARG A 168 -13.61 24.93 -2.93
CA ARG A 168 -14.58 23.84 -2.74
C ARG A 168 -15.08 23.91 -1.30
N ASP A 169 -16.40 24.01 -1.13
CA ASP A 169 -17.06 24.10 0.18
C ASP A 169 -16.48 25.20 1.11
N GLY A 170 -16.11 26.34 0.52
CA GLY A 170 -15.52 27.47 1.26
C GLY A 170 -14.05 27.28 1.65
N VAL A 171 -13.42 26.17 1.25
CA VAL A 171 -11.99 25.88 1.49
C VAL A 171 -11.20 26.12 0.20
N VAL A 172 -10.06 26.80 0.34
CA VAL A 172 -9.09 26.98 -0.74
C VAL A 172 -8.30 25.68 -0.94
N ILE A 173 -8.51 25.06 -2.10
CA ILE A 173 -7.86 23.83 -2.55
C ILE A 173 -6.74 24.18 -3.53
N VAL A 174 -5.57 23.61 -3.31
CA VAL A 174 -4.34 23.86 -4.07
C VAL A 174 -3.72 22.52 -4.46
N ALA A 175 -3.18 22.43 -5.68
CA ALA A 175 -2.45 21.24 -6.11
C ALA A 175 -1.03 21.24 -5.54
N LEU A 176 -0.56 20.09 -5.09
CA LEU A 176 0.79 19.93 -4.56
C LEU A 176 1.85 20.21 -5.63
N SER A 177 1.59 19.84 -6.89
CA SER A 177 2.49 20.11 -8.02
C SER A 177 2.79 21.59 -8.19
N ASP A 178 1.80 22.46 -8.05
CA ASP A 178 1.98 23.90 -8.28
C ASP A 178 2.79 24.56 -7.15
N VAL A 179 2.60 24.09 -5.92
CA VAL A 179 3.42 24.51 -4.77
C VAL A 179 4.86 24.02 -4.91
N MET A 180 5.07 22.77 -5.36
CA MET A 180 6.40 22.21 -5.57
C MET A 180 7.13 22.87 -6.74
N ASN A 181 6.44 23.18 -7.84
CA ASN A 181 6.99 23.93 -8.97
C ASN A 181 7.44 25.34 -8.56
N ARG A 182 6.74 25.96 -7.60
CA ARG A 182 7.10 27.28 -7.07
C ARG A 182 8.34 27.27 -6.17
N LEU A 183 8.69 26.10 -5.61
CA LEU A 183 9.87 25.92 -4.77
C LEU A 183 11.17 25.69 -5.56
N GLN A 184 11.07 25.38 -6.85
CA GLN A 184 12.19 25.24 -7.79
C GLN A 184 12.62 26.60 -8.34
#